data_AF-A0A2E2JMC4-F1
#
_entry.id   AF-A0A2E2JMC4-F1
#
_cell.length_a   1.000
_cell.length_b   1.000
_cell.length_c   1.000
_cell.angle_alpha   90.00
_cell.angle_beta   90.00
_cell.angle_gamma   90.00
#
_symmetry.space_group_name_H-M   'P 1'
#
loop_
_entity.id
_entity.type
_entity.pdbx_description
1 polymer ?
#
loop_
_entity_poly.entity_id
_entity_poly.type
_entity_poly.pdbx_seq_one_letter_code
_entity_poly.pdbx_strand_id
1 'polypeptide(L)' 'MTSSPESHAVNLFLNGGRVTSGFRSSLFDEANRAGMSVNEFVLTAAAEKLVQRGASFPGVFRKGDLSPDRDQARAA' A
#
# COMPACT_ATOMS: atom_id res chain seq x y z
N MET A 1 25.64 -11.51 -15.31
CA MET A 1 24.96 -10.55 -14.41
C MET A 1 23.48 -10.58 -14.74
N THR A 2 22.73 -11.45 -14.09
CA THR A 2 21.27 -11.50 -14.19
C THR A 2 20.71 -10.29 -13.45
N SER A 3 20.15 -9.31 -14.18
CA SER A 3 19.41 -8.20 -13.58
C SER A 3 18.28 -8.80 -12.75
N SER A 4 18.27 -8.58 -11.43
CA SER A 4 17.05 -8.76 -10.63
C SER A 4 15.94 -7.98 -11.34
N PRO A 5 14.73 -8.56 -11.53
CA PRO A 5 13.64 -7.87 -12.20
C PRO A 5 13.44 -6.53 -11.51
N GLU A 6 13.75 -5.47 -12.24
CA GLU A 6 13.92 -4.13 -11.71
C GLU A 6 12.58 -3.63 -11.15
N SER A 7 12.67 -3.03 -9.96
CA SER A 7 11.57 -2.40 -9.22
C SER A 7 11.09 -1.11 -9.90
N HIS A 8 10.59 -1.21 -11.12
CA HIS A 8 10.01 -0.07 -11.83
C HIS A 8 8.53 0.09 -11.47
N ALA A 9 8.08 1.34 -11.35
CA ALA A 9 6.69 1.66 -11.05
C ALA A 9 5.78 1.28 -12.23
N VAL A 10 4.68 0.60 -11.94
CA VAL A 10 3.65 0.23 -12.93
C VAL A 10 2.29 0.79 -12.52
N ASN A 11 1.50 1.21 -13.50
CA ASN A 11 0.15 1.71 -13.24
C ASN A 11 -0.79 0.52 -12.94
N LEU A 12 -1.54 0.62 -11.86
CA LEU A 12 -2.58 -0.33 -11.50
C LEU A 12 -3.96 0.31 -11.69
N PHE A 13 -4.76 -0.25 -12.60
CA PHE A 13 -6.15 0.16 -12.83
C PHE A 13 -7.11 -0.90 -12.30
N LEU A 14 -7.83 -0.58 -11.22
CA LEU A 14 -8.85 -1.48 -10.65
C LEU A 14 -10.21 -1.20 -11.29
N ASN A 15 -10.42 -1.77 -12.48
CA ASN A 15 -11.68 -1.63 -13.21
C ASN A 15 -12.81 -2.42 -12.53
N GLY A 16 -13.99 -1.82 -12.39
CA GLY A 16 -15.19 -2.47 -11.86
C GLY A 16 -15.44 -2.32 -10.36
N GLY A 17 -14.66 -1.50 -9.65
CA GLY A 17 -14.82 -1.23 -8.21
C GLY A 17 -16.08 -0.42 -7.85
N ARG A 18 -17.26 -1.05 -7.93
CA ARG A 18 -18.50 -0.50 -7.38
C ARG A 18 -18.61 -0.87 -5.91
N VAL A 19 -18.62 0.14 -5.05
CA VAL A 19 -18.73 -0.03 -3.60
C VAL A 19 -20.00 0.64 -3.07
N THR A 20 -20.40 0.29 -1.87
CA THR A 20 -21.50 0.99 -1.19
C THR A 20 -21.09 2.43 -0.87
N SER A 21 -22.06 3.35 -0.83
CA SER A 21 -21.80 4.75 -0.49
C SER A 21 -21.19 4.90 0.91
N GLY A 22 -21.68 4.13 1.89
CA GLY A 22 -21.14 4.12 3.26
C GLY A 22 -19.66 3.72 3.30
N PHE A 23 -19.29 2.64 2.59
CA PHE A 23 -17.89 2.25 2.50
C PHE A 23 -17.04 3.32 1.84
N ARG A 24 -17.52 3.94 0.75
CA ARG A 24 -16.81 5.05 0.10
C ARG A 24 -16.54 6.20 1.07
N SER A 25 -17.54 6.61 1.86
CA SER A 25 -17.34 7.69 2.85
C SER A 25 -16.31 7.31 3.90
N SER A 26 -16.45 6.13 4.53
CA SER A 26 -15.50 5.68 5.56
C SER A 26 -14.08 5.52 5.02
N LEU A 27 -13.93 5.03 3.79
CA LEU A 27 -12.62 4.91 3.14
C LEU A 27 -11.94 6.27 2.96
N PHE A 28 -12.68 7.28 2.51
CA PHE A 28 -12.15 8.63 2.31
C PHE A 28 -11.81 9.29 3.65
N ASP A 29 -12.67 9.15 4.66
CA ASP A 29 -12.43 9.69 6.00
C ASP A 29 -11.17 9.08 6.62
N GLU A 30 -10.99 7.77 6.50
CA GLU A 30 -9.83 7.09 7.07
C GLU A 30 -8.54 7.42 6.32
N ALA A 31 -8.57 7.47 4.99
CA ALA A 31 -7.43 7.93 4.19
C ALA A 31 -7.01 9.35 4.60
N ASN A 32 -7.97 10.25 4.78
CA ASN A 32 -7.71 11.62 5.26
C ASN A 32 -7.09 11.64 6.66
N ARG A 33 -7.61 10.84 7.59
CA ARG A 33 -7.05 10.71 8.95
C ARG A 33 -5.62 10.18 8.96
N ALA A 34 -5.32 9.25 8.06
CA ALA A 34 -3.98 8.71 7.86
C ALA A 34 -3.03 9.69 7.13
N GLY A 35 -3.53 10.83 6.64
CA GLY A 35 -2.75 11.77 5.84
C GLY A 35 -2.32 11.20 4.48
N MET A 36 -3.11 10.27 3.93
CA MET A 36 -2.82 9.55 2.69
C MET A 36 -3.87 9.86 1.62
N SER A 37 -3.50 9.77 0.35
CA SER A 37 -4.52 9.64 -0.70
C SER A 37 -5.27 8.31 -0.57
N VAL A 38 -6.50 8.25 -1.07
CA VAL A 38 -7.29 7.01 -1.06
C VAL A 38 -6.58 5.87 -1.78
N ASN A 39 -5.86 6.18 -2.87
CA ASN A 39 -5.05 5.19 -3.59
C ASN A 39 -3.93 4.65 -2.70
N GLU A 40 -3.20 5.54 -2.01
CA GLU A 40 -2.12 5.12 -1.12
C GLU A 40 -2.65 4.22 0.01
N PHE A 41 -3.78 4.62 0.61
CA PHE A 41 -4.42 3.87 1.68
C PHE A 41 -4.83 2.47 1.24
N VAL A 42 -5.55 2.34 0.12
CA VAL A 42 -6.04 1.04 -0.38
C VAL A 42 -4.89 0.11 -0.76
N LEU A 43 -3.86 0.63 -1.43
CA LEU A 43 -2.72 -0.19 -1.86
C LEU A 43 -1.84 -0.62 -0.68
N THR A 44 -1.69 0.24 0.33
CA THR A 44 -1.01 -0.12 1.59
C THR A 44 -1.78 -1.22 2.31
N ALA A 45 -3.08 -1.06 2.52
CA ALA A 45 -3.91 -2.07 3.18
C ALA A 45 -3.93 -3.41 2.43
N ALA A 46 -3.97 -3.37 1.09
CA ALA A 46 -3.87 -4.57 0.26
C ALA A 46 -2.50 -5.25 0.42
N ALA A 47 -1.42 -4.48 0.43
CA ALA A 47 -0.07 -4.99 0.61
C ALA A 47 0.14 -5.62 1.98
N GLU A 48 -0.32 -4.99 3.07
CA GLU A 48 -0.33 -5.58 4.41
C GLU A 48 -1.07 -6.92 4.42
N LYS A 49 -2.23 -6.99 3.75
CA LYS A 49 -3.01 -8.23 3.66
C LYS A 49 -2.29 -9.33 2.88
N LEU A 50 -1.54 -8.97 1.84
CA LEU A 50 -0.73 -9.91 1.05
C LEU A 50 0.47 -10.44 1.86
N VAL A 51 1.15 -9.58 2.62
CA VAL A 51 2.24 -9.97 3.52
C VAL A 51 1.74 -10.94 4.59
N GLN A 52 0.59 -10.65 5.21
CA GLN A 52 -0.05 -11.56 6.16
C GLN A 52 -0.36 -12.95 5.57
N ARG A 53 -0.51 -13.04 4.24
CA ARG A 53 -0.74 -14.30 3.50
C ARG A 53 0.54 -14.94 2.96
N GLY A 54 1.71 -14.40 3.29
CA GLY A 54 3.02 -14.94 2.91
C GLY A 54 3.58 -14.43 1.58
N ALA A 55 2.97 -13.40 0.96
CA ALA A 55 3.57 -12.77 -0.21
C ALA A 55 4.83 -11.97 0.20
N SER A 56 5.84 -11.96 -0.67
CA SER A 56 7.06 -11.15 -0.50
C SER A 56 7.28 -10.27 -1.73
N PHE A 57 7.47 -8.98 -1.50
CA PHE A 57 7.77 -7.97 -2.51
C PHE A 57 8.64 -6.86 -1.91
N PRO A 58 9.43 -6.15 -2.72
CA PRO A 58 10.42 -5.18 -2.22
C PRO A 58 9.82 -3.92 -1.59
N GLY A 59 8.53 -3.66 -1.78
CA GLY A 59 7.77 -2.53 -1.25
C GLY A 59 6.54 -2.23 -2.10
N VAL A 60 5.71 -1.26 -1.70
CA VAL A 60 4.42 -0.95 -2.33
C VAL A 60 4.55 0.15 -3.38
N PHE A 61 5.05 1.33 -2.98
CA PHE A 61 5.29 2.45 -3.90
C PHE A 61 6.79 2.63 -4.16
N ARG A 62 7.59 2.33 -3.15
CA ARG A 62 9.05 2.40 -3.14
C ARG A 62 9.61 1.19 -2.42
N LYS A 63 10.85 0.85 -2.74
CA LYS A 63 11.57 -0.20 -2.03
C LYS A 63 11.69 0.15 -0.54
N GLY A 64 11.41 -0.82 0.33
CA GLY A 64 11.45 -0.70 1.78
C GLY A 64 10.18 -0.15 2.42
N ASP A 65 9.13 0.15 1.65
CA ASP A 65 7.81 0.35 2.21
C ASP A 65 7.35 -0.93 2.91
N LEU A 66 6.70 -0.80 4.08
CA LEU A 66 6.30 -1.89 4.99
C LEU A 66 7.45 -2.61 5.73
N SER A 67 8.70 -2.14 5.62
CA SER A 67 9.78 -2.65 6.47
C SER A 67 9.54 -2.24 7.94
N PRO A 68 9.56 -3.18 8.90
CA PRO A 68 9.31 -2.91 10.32
C PRO A 68 10.35 -1.99 10.98
N ASP A 69 11.43 -1.66 10.27
CA ASP A 69 12.54 -0.87 10.77
C ASP A 69 12.28 0.66 10.74
N ARG A 70 11.20 1.10 10.09
CA ARG A 70 10.87 2.55 10.00
C ARG A 70 10.22 3.13 11.26
N ASP A 71 9.56 2.31 12.08
CA ASP A 71 8.88 2.79 13.29
C ASP A 71 9.82 2.94 14.50
N GLN A 72 10.97 2.24 14.53
CA GLN A 72 11.96 2.38 15.60
C GLN A 72 12.80 3.67 15.50
N ALA A 73 12.97 4.23 14.31
CA ALA A 73 13.78 5.44 14.10
C ALA A 73 13.05 6.76 14.42
N ARG A 74 11.72 6.74 14.62
CA ARG A 74 10.93 7.94 14.94
C ARG A 74 10.55 8.05 16.43
N ALA A 75 10.85 7.02 17.21
CA ALA A 75 10.62 6.93 18.64
C ALA A 75 11.93 6.91 19.46
N ALA A 76 13.08 7.20 18.82
CA ALA A 76 14.40 7.31 19.44
C ALA A 76 14.91 8.76 19.41
#